data_AF-A0A7S3RER1-F1
#
_entry.id   AF-A0A7S3RER1-F1
#
_cell.length_a   1.000
_cell.length_b   1.000
_cell.length_c   1.000
_cell.angle_alpha   90.00
_cell.angle_beta   90.00
_cell.angle_gamma   90.00
#
_symmetry.space_group_name_H-M   'P 1'
#
loop_
_entity.id
_entity.type
_entity.pdbx_description
1 polymer ?
#
loop_
_entity_poly.entity_id
_entity_poly.type
_entity_poly.pdbx_seq_one_letter_code
_entity_poly.pdbx_strand_id
1 'polypeptide(L)'
;MSVEWDARLQAVELPKSMVNALVLDWLVNQGHHDAAAAFVRESGTPAGDLDGIAERMSIRQAVEAGRMQAALEALEALHPALLSVDPPNGGSDLQLLFALQQQHFIELVRAGDVAAALTHAQHKLAPLAEAQPALVEPLELTMMLLASADGADSPSAHLLHPSQRRRTATALNAAILRAQSRAEEPMLPAMLRELQRAQVELRERHGVSFPQVDDLREAVPRLPSTSREAASPSRG
;
A
#
# COMPACT_ATOMS: atom_id res chain seq x y z
N MET A 1 21.30 -23.10 24.83
CA MET A 1 20.51 -21.94 24.38
C MET A 1 19.76 -22.22 23.08
N SER A 2 20.39 -22.61 21.97
CA SER A 2 19.66 -22.95 20.72
C SER A 2 18.59 -24.03 20.91
N VAL A 3 18.93 -25.15 21.56
CA VAL A 3 18.02 -26.29 21.74
C VAL A 3 16.78 -25.96 22.59
N GLU A 4 16.95 -25.10 23.61
CA GLU A 4 15.84 -24.65 24.45
C GLU A 4 14.92 -23.67 23.71
N TRP A 5 15.50 -22.83 22.84
CA TRP A 5 14.75 -21.94 21.98
C TRP A 5 13.95 -22.71 20.93
N ASP A 6 14.56 -23.68 20.26
CA ASP A 6 13.91 -24.53 19.27
C ASP A 6 12.77 -25.34 19.91
N ALA A 7 12.98 -25.87 21.12
CA ALA A 7 11.93 -26.57 21.87
C ALA A 7 10.77 -25.64 22.25
N ARG A 8 11.06 -24.40 22.68
CA ARG A 8 10.02 -23.40 22.99
C ARG A 8 9.26 -22.94 21.74
N LEU A 9 9.94 -22.84 20.60
CA LEU A 9 9.33 -22.50 19.32
C LEU A 9 8.42 -23.64 18.83
N GLN A 10 8.87 -24.88 18.94
CA GLN A 10 8.07 -26.07 18.60
C GLN A 10 6.86 -26.27 19.53
N ALA A 11 6.95 -25.80 20.78
CA ALA A 11 5.85 -25.85 21.73
C ALA A 11 4.73 -24.83 21.44
N VAL A 12 4.96 -23.85 20.55
CA VAL A 12 3.92 -22.92 20.12
C VAL A 12 2.99 -23.61 19.13
N GLU A 13 1.80 -23.97 19.61
CA GLU A 13 0.75 -24.50 18.75
C GLU A 13 -0.02 -23.37 18.09
N LEU A 14 0.05 -23.29 16.75
CA LEU A 14 -0.76 -22.38 15.96
C LEU A 14 -1.88 -23.18 15.27
N PRO A 15 -3.15 -22.91 15.58
CA PRO A 15 -4.26 -23.55 14.88
C PRO A 15 -4.16 -23.29 13.37
N LYS A 16 -4.30 -24.34 12.56
CA LYS A 16 -4.31 -24.21 11.09
C LYS A 16 -5.36 -23.20 10.61
N SER A 17 -6.50 -23.11 11.28
CA SER A 17 -7.55 -22.12 11.01
C SER A 17 -7.06 -20.67 11.14
N MET A 18 -6.19 -20.38 12.11
CA MET A 18 -5.62 -19.06 12.30
C MET A 18 -4.63 -18.70 11.19
N VAL A 19 -3.76 -19.65 10.81
CA VAL A 19 -2.84 -19.47 9.67
C VAL A 19 -3.62 -19.27 8.37
N ASN A 20 -4.67 -20.06 8.15
CA ASN A 20 -5.50 -19.92 6.96
C ASN A 20 -6.21 -18.56 6.92
N ALA A 21 -6.70 -18.06 8.05
CA ALA A 21 -7.30 -16.73 8.14
C ALA A 21 -6.29 -15.62 7.81
N LEU A 22 -5.04 -15.73 8.30
CA LEU A 22 -3.96 -14.79 7.98
C LEU A 22 -3.61 -14.78 6.48
N VAL A 23 -3.50 -15.95 5.86
CA VAL A 23 -3.22 -16.08 4.44
C VAL A 23 -4.37 -15.52 3.61
N LEU A 24 -5.62 -15.86 3.97
CA LEU A 24 -6.80 -15.35 3.29
C LEU A 24 -6.90 -13.82 3.40
N ASP A 25 -6.70 -13.24 4.59
CA ASP A 25 -6.65 -11.79 4.81
C ASP A 25 -5.60 -11.12 3.91
N TRP A 26 -4.40 -11.71 3.80
CA TRP A 26 -3.37 -11.18 2.92
C TRP A 26 -3.74 -11.26 1.43
N LEU A 27 -4.23 -12.42 0.96
CA LEU A 27 -4.65 -12.60 -0.44
C LEU A 27 -5.75 -11.61 -0.83
N VAL A 28 -6.69 -11.41 0.09
CA VAL A 28 -7.81 -10.46 -0.03
C VAL A 28 -7.33 -9.01 -0.08
N ASN A 29 -6.41 -8.61 0.81
CA ASN A 29 -5.92 -7.24 0.87
C ASN A 29 -4.99 -6.90 -0.31
N GLN A 30 -4.23 -7.87 -0.80
CA GLN A 30 -3.36 -7.69 -1.97
C GLN A 30 -4.08 -7.79 -3.31
N GLY A 31 -5.29 -8.35 -3.31
CA GLY A 31 -6.14 -8.43 -4.48
C GLY A 31 -5.92 -9.63 -5.37
N HIS A 32 -5.38 -10.70 -4.80
CA HIS A 32 -5.27 -11.98 -5.48
C HIS A 32 -6.61 -12.72 -5.44
N HIS A 33 -7.63 -12.18 -6.12
CA HIS A 33 -9.00 -12.71 -6.08
C HIS A 33 -9.07 -14.20 -6.42
N ASP A 34 -8.49 -14.63 -7.55
CA ASP A 34 -8.55 -16.02 -7.99
C ASP A 34 -7.84 -16.97 -7.03
N ALA A 35 -6.72 -16.50 -6.45
CA ALA A 35 -6.00 -17.25 -5.43
C ALA A 35 -6.79 -17.32 -4.12
N ALA A 36 -7.46 -16.24 -3.70
CA ALA A 36 -8.33 -16.22 -2.54
C ALA A 36 -9.53 -17.16 -2.71
N ALA A 37 -10.18 -17.14 -3.88
CA ALA A 37 -11.30 -18.01 -4.21
C ALA A 37 -10.89 -19.50 -4.23
N ALA A 38 -9.73 -19.80 -4.84
CA ALA A 38 -9.16 -21.15 -4.80
C ALA A 38 -8.81 -21.58 -3.38
N PHE A 39 -8.19 -20.69 -2.60
CA PHE A 39 -7.80 -20.94 -1.22
C PHE A 39 -9.00 -21.23 -0.34
N VAL A 40 -10.10 -20.48 -0.45
CA VAL A 40 -11.36 -20.71 0.29
C VAL A 40 -11.92 -22.09 -0.02
N ARG A 41 -11.98 -22.45 -1.31
CA ARG A 41 -12.49 -23.75 -1.76
C ARG A 41 -11.68 -24.93 -1.23
N GLU A 42 -10.35 -24.80 -1.17
CA GLU A 42 -9.46 -25.86 -0.71
C GLU A 42 -9.33 -25.93 0.81
N SER A 43 -9.29 -24.78 1.48
CA SER A 43 -9.06 -24.68 2.93
C SER A 43 -10.33 -24.80 3.77
N GLY A 44 -11.51 -24.60 3.16
CA GLY A 44 -12.79 -24.50 3.87
C GLY A 44 -12.90 -23.28 4.77
N THR A 45 -11.97 -22.31 4.65
CA THR A 45 -11.96 -21.09 5.47
C THR A 45 -13.14 -20.23 5.06
N PRO A 46 -14.02 -19.81 5.99
CA PRO A 46 -15.16 -18.98 5.66
C PRO A 46 -14.66 -17.68 5.03
N ALA A 47 -15.03 -17.47 3.77
CA ALA A 47 -14.80 -16.22 3.11
C ALA A 47 -15.78 -15.19 3.65
N GLY A 48 -15.29 -13.99 3.98
CA GLY A 48 -16.17 -12.84 4.13
C GLY A 48 -16.77 -12.43 2.77
N ASP A 49 -17.11 -11.17 2.63
CA ASP A 49 -17.59 -10.62 1.37
C ASP A 49 -16.44 -10.48 0.35
N LEU A 50 -16.31 -11.51 -0.50
CA LEU A 50 -15.35 -11.63 -1.63
C LEU A 50 -15.71 -10.72 -2.80
N ASP A 51 -16.98 -10.43 -3.01
CA ASP A 51 -17.45 -9.63 -4.14
C ASP A 51 -17.04 -8.15 -3.96
N GLY A 52 -17.23 -7.59 -2.75
CA GLY A 52 -16.74 -6.26 -2.41
C GLY A 52 -15.21 -6.14 -2.43
N ILE A 53 -14.49 -7.27 -2.39
CA ILE A 53 -13.02 -7.33 -2.58
C ILE A 53 -12.68 -7.27 -4.06
N ALA A 54 -13.39 -8.02 -4.90
CA ALA A 54 -13.19 -8.01 -6.34
C ALA A 54 -13.41 -6.60 -6.93
N GLU A 55 -14.48 -5.92 -6.51
CA GLU A 55 -14.80 -4.56 -6.93
C GLU A 55 -13.71 -3.56 -6.53
N ARG A 56 -13.28 -3.58 -5.26
CA ARG A 56 -12.18 -2.75 -4.75
C ARG A 56 -10.90 -2.95 -5.56
N MET A 57 -10.58 -4.20 -5.90
CA MET A 57 -9.37 -4.53 -6.65
C MET A 57 -9.44 -4.14 -8.11
N SER A 58 -10.61 -4.25 -8.72
CA SER A 58 -10.85 -3.73 -10.07
C SER A 58 -10.58 -2.22 -10.13
N ILE A 59 -11.06 -1.45 -9.14
CA ILE A 59 -10.81 -0.01 -9.04
C ILE A 59 -9.30 0.25 -8.90
N ARG A 60 -8.62 -0.44 -7.96
CA ARG A 60 -7.17 -0.29 -7.75
C ARG A 60 -6.37 -0.57 -9.03
N GLN A 61 -6.66 -1.68 -9.71
CA GLN A 61 -5.97 -2.07 -10.94
C GLN A 61 -6.24 -1.09 -12.08
N ALA A 62 -7.45 -0.51 -12.14
CA ALA A 62 -7.75 0.54 -13.12
C ALA A 62 -6.87 1.78 -12.89
N VAL A 63 -6.66 2.21 -11.64
CA VAL A 63 -5.73 3.31 -11.31
C VAL A 63 -4.29 2.96 -11.68
N GLU A 64 -3.80 1.77 -11.29
CA GLU A 64 -2.44 1.32 -11.63
C GLU A 64 -2.20 1.25 -13.15
N ALA A 65 -3.22 0.83 -13.91
CA ALA A 65 -3.19 0.80 -15.37
C ALA A 65 -3.35 2.18 -16.03
N GLY A 66 -3.64 3.25 -15.28
CA GLY A 66 -3.92 4.58 -15.82
C GLY A 66 -5.33 4.73 -16.42
N ARG A 67 -6.23 3.78 -16.23
CA ARG A 67 -7.64 3.84 -16.64
C ARG A 67 -8.47 4.65 -15.63
N MET A 68 -8.08 5.90 -15.40
CA MET A 68 -8.63 6.74 -14.33
C MET A 68 -10.13 7.02 -14.47
N GLN A 69 -10.64 7.19 -15.69
CA GLN A 69 -12.07 7.40 -15.92
C GLN A 69 -12.90 6.22 -15.39
N ALA A 70 -12.56 5.00 -15.82
CA ALA A 70 -13.24 3.79 -15.36
C ALA A 70 -13.08 3.57 -13.84
N ALA A 71 -11.93 3.92 -13.28
CA ALA A 71 -11.69 3.82 -11.84
C ALA A 71 -12.60 4.77 -11.04
N LEU A 72 -12.76 6.02 -11.51
CA LEU A 72 -13.60 7.03 -10.87
C LEU A 72 -15.09 6.66 -10.96
N GLU A 73 -15.56 6.18 -12.11
CA GLU A 73 -16.95 5.73 -12.30
C GLU A 73 -17.27 4.55 -11.38
N ALA A 74 -16.38 3.55 -11.31
CA ALA A 74 -16.56 2.41 -10.41
C ALA A 74 -16.50 2.82 -8.93
N LEU A 75 -15.64 3.79 -8.58
CA LEU A 75 -15.56 4.33 -7.23
C LEU A 75 -16.82 5.11 -6.84
N GLU A 76 -17.37 5.91 -7.75
CA GLU A 76 -18.61 6.66 -7.52
C GLU A 76 -19.81 5.72 -7.31
N ALA A 77 -19.86 4.60 -8.03
CA ALA A 77 -20.86 3.57 -7.83
C ALA A 77 -20.72 2.85 -6.48
N LEU A 78 -19.50 2.61 -6.02
CA LEU A 78 -19.23 1.82 -4.81
C LEU A 78 -19.23 2.67 -3.52
N HIS A 79 -18.58 3.83 -3.54
CA HIS A 79 -18.37 4.72 -2.39
C HIS A 79 -18.40 6.20 -2.81
N PRO A 80 -19.59 6.76 -3.16
CA PRO A 80 -19.70 8.13 -3.65
C PRO A 80 -19.22 9.19 -2.63
N ALA A 81 -19.28 8.87 -1.33
CA ALA A 81 -18.78 9.75 -0.27
C ALA A 81 -17.27 10.03 -0.38
N LEU A 82 -16.47 9.10 -0.94
CA LEU A 82 -15.02 9.31 -1.15
C LEU A 82 -14.71 10.32 -2.26
N LEU A 83 -15.70 10.65 -3.10
CA LEU A 83 -15.58 11.64 -4.17
C LEU A 83 -16.27 12.97 -3.84
N SER A 84 -16.85 13.10 -2.66
CA SER A 84 -17.52 14.33 -2.21
C SER A 84 -16.56 15.25 -1.45
N VAL A 85 -16.68 16.55 -1.69
CA VAL A 85 -16.01 17.59 -0.88
C VAL A 85 -16.69 17.75 0.48
N ASP A 86 -17.99 17.48 0.56
CA ASP A 86 -18.83 17.59 1.76
C ASP A 86 -19.83 16.42 1.85
N PRO A 87 -19.42 15.21 2.26
CA PRO A 87 -20.28 14.06 2.41
C PRO A 87 -21.22 14.24 3.61
N PRO A 88 -22.44 13.70 3.55
CA PRO A 88 -23.48 13.91 4.57
C PRO A 88 -23.09 13.41 5.99
N ASN A 89 -22.12 12.51 6.08
CA ASN A 89 -21.65 11.93 7.35
C ASN A 89 -20.32 12.54 7.85
N GLY A 90 -19.82 13.61 7.19
CA GLY A 90 -18.52 14.21 7.47
C GLY A 90 -17.33 13.33 7.04
N GLY A 91 -16.11 13.88 7.09
CA GLY A 91 -14.87 13.11 6.90
C GLY A 91 -14.30 13.05 5.48
N SER A 92 -14.47 14.10 4.66
CA SER A 92 -13.80 14.16 3.35
C SER A 92 -12.30 14.11 3.45
N ASP A 93 -11.72 13.12 2.78
CA ASP A 93 -10.29 13.06 2.52
C ASP A 93 -9.97 13.87 1.25
N LEU A 94 -9.91 15.20 1.41
CA LEU A 94 -9.61 16.11 0.29
C LEU A 94 -8.23 15.84 -0.33
N GLN A 95 -7.30 15.28 0.45
CA GLN A 95 -5.98 14.89 -0.05
C GLN A 95 -6.10 13.70 -1.01
N LEU A 96 -6.88 12.67 -0.65
CA LEU A 96 -7.18 11.56 -1.56
C LEU A 96 -7.91 12.04 -2.81
N LEU A 97 -8.96 12.85 -2.65
CA LEU A 97 -9.74 13.36 -3.77
C LEU A 97 -8.83 14.14 -4.74
N PHE A 98 -7.99 15.04 -4.21
CA PHE A 98 -7.00 15.75 -5.01
C PHE A 98 -6.05 14.78 -5.73
N ALA A 99 -5.50 13.77 -5.04
CA ALA A 99 -4.59 12.80 -5.65
C ALA A 99 -5.25 12.00 -6.80
N LEU A 100 -6.53 11.66 -6.68
CA LEU A 100 -7.28 10.98 -7.75
C LEU A 100 -7.50 11.88 -8.96
N GLN A 101 -7.95 13.12 -8.75
CA GLN A 101 -8.15 14.08 -9.84
C GLN A 101 -6.82 14.49 -10.47
N GLN A 102 -5.75 14.62 -9.68
CA GLN A 102 -4.39 14.87 -10.14
C GLN A 102 -3.91 13.71 -11.02
N GLN A 103 -4.15 12.46 -10.61
CA GLN A 103 -3.78 11.31 -11.43
C GLN A 103 -4.55 11.29 -12.75
N HIS A 104 -5.84 11.59 -12.75
CA HIS A 104 -6.63 11.70 -13.99
C HIS A 104 -6.07 12.79 -14.92
N PHE A 105 -5.77 13.97 -14.39
CA PHE A 105 -5.10 15.04 -15.12
C PHE A 105 -3.78 14.56 -15.74
N ILE A 106 -2.94 13.87 -14.98
CA ILE A 106 -1.65 13.33 -15.47
C ILE A 106 -1.87 12.37 -16.65
N GLU A 107 -2.90 11.51 -16.60
CA GLU A 107 -3.20 10.62 -17.72
C GLU A 107 -3.71 11.38 -18.96
N LEU A 108 -4.47 12.46 -18.79
CA LEU A 108 -4.88 13.34 -19.91
C LEU A 108 -3.66 14.02 -20.57
N VAL A 109 -2.73 14.53 -19.76
CA VAL A 109 -1.47 15.10 -20.26
C VAL A 109 -0.65 14.06 -21.02
N ARG A 110 -0.53 12.84 -20.50
CA ARG A 110 0.16 11.74 -21.20
C ARG A 110 -0.50 11.34 -22.52
N ALA A 111 -1.82 11.46 -22.60
CA ALA A 111 -2.57 11.22 -23.84
C ALA A 111 -2.42 12.37 -24.85
N GLY A 112 -1.78 13.49 -24.46
CA GLY A 112 -1.63 14.69 -25.29
C GLY A 112 -2.88 15.57 -25.36
N ASP A 113 -3.92 15.27 -24.58
CA ASP A 113 -5.16 16.04 -24.56
C ASP A 113 -5.07 17.19 -23.54
N VAL A 114 -4.33 18.23 -23.94
CA VAL A 114 -4.11 19.44 -23.12
C VAL A 114 -5.42 20.18 -22.82
N ALA A 115 -6.35 20.19 -23.78
CA ALA A 115 -7.63 20.88 -23.62
C ALA A 115 -8.47 20.21 -22.52
N ALA A 116 -8.62 18.89 -22.60
CA ALA A 116 -9.33 18.13 -21.56
C ALA A 116 -8.62 18.25 -20.20
N ALA A 117 -7.28 18.20 -20.16
CA ALA A 117 -6.52 18.36 -18.93
C ALA A 117 -6.78 19.73 -18.27
N LEU A 118 -6.75 20.82 -19.03
CA LEU A 118 -7.04 22.16 -18.54
C LEU A 118 -8.48 22.30 -18.03
N THR A 119 -9.46 21.81 -18.80
CA THR A 119 -10.86 21.79 -18.38
C THR A 119 -11.03 21.00 -17.08
N HIS A 120 -10.37 19.85 -16.96
CA HIS A 120 -10.41 19.03 -15.75
C HIS A 120 -9.80 19.76 -14.56
N ALA A 121 -8.64 20.39 -14.72
CA ALA A 121 -7.99 21.14 -13.64
C ALA A 121 -8.88 22.28 -13.12
N GLN A 122 -9.51 23.04 -14.02
CA GLN A 122 -10.41 24.14 -13.66
C GLN A 122 -11.66 23.67 -12.89
N HIS A 123 -12.26 22.55 -13.28
CA HIS A 123 -13.52 22.09 -12.69
C HIS A 123 -13.34 21.16 -11.48
N LYS A 124 -12.20 20.48 -11.37
CA LYS A 124 -11.98 19.43 -10.36
C LYS A 124 -10.83 19.73 -9.39
N LEU A 125 -9.72 20.32 -9.86
CA LEU A 125 -8.57 20.58 -9.00
C LEU A 125 -8.59 21.95 -8.34
N ALA A 126 -8.93 23.00 -9.09
CA ALA A 126 -8.96 24.37 -8.58
C ALA A 126 -9.91 24.55 -7.38
N PRO A 127 -11.16 24.01 -7.39
CA PRO A 127 -12.04 24.12 -6.23
C PRO A 127 -11.49 23.42 -4.97
N LEU A 128 -10.70 22.34 -5.14
CA LEU A 128 -10.07 21.65 -4.01
C LEU A 128 -8.93 22.48 -3.41
N ALA A 129 -8.15 23.16 -4.25
CA ALA A 129 -7.10 24.07 -3.78
C ALA A 129 -7.67 25.33 -3.11
N GLU A 130 -8.82 25.83 -3.58
CA GLU A 130 -9.56 26.90 -2.91
C GLU A 130 -10.09 26.47 -1.54
N ALA A 131 -10.64 25.25 -1.44
CA ALA A 131 -11.15 24.70 -0.19
C ALA A 131 -10.02 24.36 0.81
N GLN A 132 -8.85 23.93 0.33
CA GLN A 132 -7.72 23.55 1.16
C GLN A 132 -6.42 24.19 0.64
N PRO A 133 -5.93 25.29 1.26
CA PRO A 133 -4.75 26.02 0.80
C PRO A 133 -3.46 25.19 0.69
N ALA A 134 -3.35 24.09 1.44
CA ALA A 134 -2.23 23.16 1.36
C ALA A 134 -2.12 22.43 0.01
N LEU A 135 -3.17 22.46 -0.82
CA LEU A 135 -3.20 21.85 -2.15
C LEU A 135 -2.79 22.80 -3.28
N VAL A 136 -2.55 24.08 -2.98
CA VAL A 136 -2.15 25.08 -3.98
C VAL A 136 -0.78 24.75 -4.59
N GLU A 137 0.24 24.51 -3.76
CA GLU A 137 1.58 24.13 -4.25
C GLU A 137 1.56 22.81 -5.05
N PRO A 138 0.88 21.73 -4.60
CA PRO A 138 0.65 20.55 -5.43
C PRO A 138 -0.04 20.84 -6.76
N LEU A 139 -1.00 21.76 -6.80
CA LEU A 139 -1.68 22.17 -8.03
C LEU A 139 -0.73 22.89 -8.98
N GLU A 140 0.08 23.83 -8.50
CA GLU A 140 1.08 24.54 -9.30
C GLU A 140 2.09 23.56 -9.94
N LEU A 141 2.61 22.61 -9.15
CA LEU A 141 3.50 21.55 -9.63
C LEU A 141 2.82 20.67 -10.69
N THR A 142 1.53 20.41 -10.54
CA THR A 142 0.75 19.63 -11.53
C THR A 142 0.62 20.40 -12.84
N MET A 143 0.34 21.70 -12.77
CA MET A 143 0.19 22.57 -13.95
C MET A 143 1.50 22.74 -14.73
N MET A 144 2.66 22.67 -14.06
CA MET A 144 3.97 22.70 -14.71
C MET A 144 4.19 21.55 -15.72
N LEU A 145 3.45 20.43 -15.59
CA LEU A 145 3.49 19.35 -16.58
C LEU A 145 3.06 19.81 -17.97
N LEU A 146 2.19 20.83 -18.07
CA LEU A 146 1.76 21.40 -19.35
C LEU A 146 2.82 22.32 -19.97
N ALA A 147 3.63 22.96 -19.15
CA ALA A 147 4.66 23.92 -19.59
C ALA A 147 5.94 23.23 -20.08
N SER A 148 6.11 21.93 -19.79
CA SER A 148 7.33 21.20 -20.06
C SER A 148 7.18 20.39 -21.36
N ALA A 149 7.79 20.88 -22.44
CA ALA A 149 7.73 20.22 -23.76
C ALA A 149 8.40 18.83 -23.78
N ASP A 150 9.45 18.65 -22.97
CA ASP A 150 10.16 17.39 -22.79
C ASP A 150 10.16 17.04 -21.29
N GLY A 151 9.21 16.21 -20.86
CA GLY A 151 8.91 15.93 -19.44
C GLY A 151 10.00 15.29 -18.59
N ALA A 152 11.27 15.27 -19.03
CA ALA A 152 12.41 14.71 -18.31
C ALA A 152 13.14 15.71 -17.39
N ASP A 153 13.19 17.00 -17.75
CA ASP A 153 13.94 18.03 -17.01
C ASP A 153 13.06 18.95 -16.14
N SER A 154 11.78 18.58 -15.96
CA SER A 154 10.83 19.36 -15.17
C SER A 154 10.82 18.95 -13.70
N PRO A 155 10.69 19.88 -12.74
CA PRO A 155 10.51 19.56 -11.32
C PRO A 155 9.33 18.60 -11.06
N SER A 156 8.32 18.62 -11.94
CA SER A 156 7.14 17.76 -11.86
C SER A 156 7.27 16.42 -12.60
N ALA A 157 8.42 16.12 -13.23
CA ALA A 157 8.65 14.88 -13.96
C ALA A 157 8.39 13.61 -13.14
N HIS A 158 8.65 13.66 -11.83
CA HIS A 158 8.39 12.55 -10.90
C HIS A 158 6.91 12.14 -10.84
N LEU A 159 5.97 13.05 -11.13
CA LEU A 159 4.54 12.77 -11.21
C LEU A 159 4.20 11.84 -12.39
N LEU A 160 5.03 11.84 -13.43
CA LEU A 160 4.91 10.94 -14.58
C LEU A 160 5.47 9.55 -14.31
N HIS A 161 6.11 9.29 -13.17
CA HIS A 161 6.66 7.97 -12.89
C HIS A 161 5.56 6.96 -12.52
N PRO A 162 5.67 5.67 -12.90
CA PRO A 162 4.71 4.62 -12.49
C PRO A 162 4.54 4.48 -10.98
N SER A 163 5.52 4.91 -10.17
CA SER A 163 5.38 4.93 -8.71
C SER A 163 4.26 5.85 -8.23
N GLN A 164 3.98 6.96 -8.93
CA GLN A 164 2.91 7.88 -8.55
C GLN A 164 1.55 7.19 -8.66
N ARG A 165 1.28 6.53 -9.80
CA ARG A 165 0.07 5.69 -9.99
C ARG A 165 -0.10 4.67 -8.87
N ARG A 166 0.97 3.94 -8.52
CA ARG A 166 0.95 2.95 -7.43
C ARG A 166 0.63 3.58 -6.07
N ARG A 167 1.19 4.76 -5.77
CA ARG A 167 0.90 5.48 -4.52
C ARG A 167 -0.58 5.88 -4.44
N THR A 168 -1.13 6.46 -5.51
CA THR A 168 -2.55 6.82 -5.60
C THR A 168 -3.44 5.60 -5.45
N ALA A 169 -3.09 4.48 -6.11
CA ALA A 169 -3.83 3.22 -6.01
C ALA A 169 -3.82 2.65 -4.58
N THR A 170 -2.67 2.67 -3.89
CA THR A 170 -2.54 2.24 -2.50
C THR A 170 -3.38 3.11 -1.56
N ALA A 171 -3.29 4.44 -1.69
CA ALA A 171 -4.05 5.38 -0.88
C ALA A 171 -5.57 5.19 -1.07
N LEU A 172 -6.01 5.01 -2.33
CA LEU A 172 -7.40 4.72 -2.64
C LEU A 172 -7.88 3.40 -2.02
N ASN A 173 -7.08 2.33 -2.14
CA ASN A 173 -7.43 1.04 -1.56
C ASN A 173 -7.59 1.12 -0.04
N ALA A 174 -6.69 1.84 0.65
CA ALA A 174 -6.79 2.06 2.10
C ALA A 174 -8.06 2.86 2.46
N ALA A 175 -8.40 3.89 1.69
CA ALA A 175 -9.60 4.67 1.92
C ALA A 175 -10.90 3.86 1.72
N ILE A 176 -10.95 3.00 0.70
CA ILE A 176 -12.07 2.07 0.50
C ILE A 176 -12.18 1.09 1.67
N LEU A 177 -11.07 0.53 2.15
CA LEU A 177 -11.05 -0.37 3.31
C LEU A 177 -11.57 0.35 4.56
N ARG A 178 -11.12 1.59 4.80
CA ARG A 178 -11.61 2.43 5.90
C ARG A 178 -13.10 2.71 5.79
N ALA A 179 -13.60 3.05 4.61
CA ALA A 179 -15.03 3.25 4.36
C ALA A 179 -15.85 1.98 4.62
N GLN A 180 -15.27 0.81 4.36
CA GLN A 180 -15.85 -0.51 4.66
C GLN A 180 -15.63 -0.96 6.12
N SER A 181 -15.03 -0.12 6.98
CA SER A 181 -14.64 -0.46 8.36
C SER A 181 -13.74 -1.72 8.46
N ARG A 182 -12.89 -1.94 7.45
CA ARG A 182 -11.88 -3.00 7.39
C ARG A 182 -10.50 -2.43 7.71
N ALA A 183 -9.60 -3.30 8.19
CA ALA A 183 -8.21 -2.92 8.43
C ALA A 183 -7.53 -2.51 7.11
N GLU A 184 -6.79 -1.39 7.13
CA GLU A 184 -6.10 -0.84 5.95
C GLU A 184 -4.85 -1.65 5.56
N GLU A 185 -4.26 -2.35 6.54
CA GLU A 185 -3.10 -3.19 6.36
C GLU A 185 -3.42 -4.64 6.75
N PRO A 186 -3.06 -5.62 5.91
CA PRO A 186 -3.22 -7.02 6.28
C PRO A 186 -2.39 -7.37 7.52
N MET A 187 -2.90 -8.31 8.31
CA MET A 187 -2.33 -8.65 9.61
C MET A 187 -0.94 -9.30 9.48
N LEU A 188 -0.68 -10.03 8.39
CA LEU A 188 0.58 -10.74 8.17
C LEU A 188 1.78 -9.78 8.01
N PRO A 189 1.79 -8.77 7.12
CA PRO A 189 2.85 -7.76 7.08
C PRO A 189 3.04 -7.01 8.40
N ALA A 190 1.96 -6.68 9.10
CA ALA A 190 2.05 -6.03 10.41
C ALA A 190 2.80 -6.92 11.42
N MET A 191 2.46 -8.21 11.51
CA MET A 191 3.15 -9.18 12.36
C MET A 191 4.63 -9.33 12.00
N LEU A 192 4.98 -9.36 10.72
CA LEU A 192 6.37 -9.46 10.27
C LEU A 192 7.20 -8.22 10.66
N ARG A 193 6.59 -7.02 10.59
CA ARG A 193 7.24 -5.78 11.05
C ARG A 193 7.44 -5.80 12.57
N GLU A 194 6.47 -6.29 13.33
CA GLU A 194 6.60 -6.44 14.79
C GLU A 194 7.67 -7.47 15.16
N LEU A 195 7.77 -8.59 14.42
CA LEU A 195 8.88 -9.55 14.58
C LEU A 195 10.24 -8.85 14.39
N GLN A 196 10.41 -8.13 13.28
CA GLN A 196 11.66 -7.42 13.01
C GLN A 196 12.00 -6.41 14.10
N ARG A 197 11.02 -5.64 14.59
CA ARG A 197 11.19 -4.69 15.70
C ARG A 197 11.62 -5.39 16.98
N ALA A 198 10.94 -6.46 17.36
CA ALA A 198 11.27 -7.24 18.56
C ALA A 198 12.69 -7.82 18.48
N GLN A 199 13.11 -8.31 17.31
CA GLN A 199 14.48 -8.81 17.12
C GLN A 199 15.53 -7.69 17.31
N VAL A 200 15.31 -6.51 16.73
CA VAL A 200 16.21 -5.35 16.88
C VAL A 200 16.27 -4.90 18.35
N GLU A 201 15.12 -4.83 19.02
CA GLU A 201 15.04 -4.41 20.41
C GLU A 201 15.79 -5.37 21.35
N LEU A 202 15.58 -6.68 21.22
CA LEU A 202 16.27 -7.69 22.03
C LEU A 202 17.79 -7.67 21.81
N ARG A 203 18.22 -7.41 20.57
CA ARG A 203 19.64 -7.31 20.21
C ARG A 203 20.28 -6.05 20.79
N GLU A 204 19.68 -4.89 20.55
CA GLU A 204 20.31 -3.58 20.80
C GLU A 204 20.10 -3.09 22.22
N ARG A 205 18.92 -3.31 22.82
CA ARG A 205 18.62 -2.83 24.18
C ARG A 205 19.00 -3.84 25.26
N HIS A 206 18.85 -5.13 24.97
CA HIS A 206 19.02 -6.18 25.98
C HIS A 206 20.28 -7.03 25.77
N GLY A 207 20.97 -6.90 24.63
CA GLY A 207 22.22 -7.62 24.35
C GLY A 207 22.07 -9.14 24.37
N VAL A 208 20.86 -9.66 24.17
CA VAL A 208 20.57 -11.10 24.25
C VAL A 208 21.00 -11.78 22.95
N SER A 209 21.70 -12.91 23.07
CA SER A 209 21.99 -13.77 21.92
C SER A 209 20.84 -14.76 21.72
N PHE A 210 20.16 -14.67 20.58
CA PHE A 210 19.04 -15.53 20.20
C PHE A 210 19.00 -15.73 18.67
N PRO A 211 18.37 -16.82 18.17
CA PRO A 211 18.20 -17.04 16.74
C PRO A 211 17.30 -15.97 16.08
N GLN A 212 17.78 -15.31 15.04
CA GLN A 212 17.10 -14.24 14.30
C GLN A 212 16.67 -14.73 12.92
N VAL A 213 15.51 -14.25 12.46
CA VAL A 213 15.11 -14.39 11.06
C VAL A 213 15.55 -13.14 10.31
N ASP A 214 16.66 -13.26 9.57
CA ASP A 214 17.21 -12.16 8.76
C ASP A 214 16.57 -12.10 7.37
N ASP A 215 16.31 -13.27 6.76
CA ASP A 215 15.60 -13.39 5.50
C ASP A 215 14.23 -14.03 5.72
N LEU A 216 13.17 -13.23 5.53
CA LEU A 216 11.78 -13.66 5.65
C LEU A 216 11.36 -14.66 4.56
N ARG A 217 12.10 -14.78 3.46
CA ARG A 217 11.83 -15.75 2.39
C ARG A 217 12.26 -17.16 2.77
N GLU A 218 13.41 -17.23 3.44
CA GLU A 218 13.94 -18.48 3.99
C GLU A 218 13.21 -18.83 5.30
N ALA A 219 12.84 -17.81 6.08
CA ALA A 219 12.16 -17.95 7.38
C ALA A 219 12.87 -18.89 8.36
N VAL A 220 14.19 -19.07 8.19
CA VAL A 220 15.02 -19.93 9.05
C VAL A 220 15.67 -19.07 10.13
N PRO A 221 15.38 -19.30 11.43
CA PRO A 221 16.08 -18.62 12.52
C PRO A 221 17.55 -19.04 12.56
N ARG A 222 18.46 -18.07 12.50
CA ARG A 222 19.92 -18.29 12.58
C ARG A 222 20.49 -17.55 13.77
N LEU A 223 21.39 -18.17 14.52
CA LEU A 223 22.15 -17.45 15.54
C LEU A 223 23.00 -16.37 14.84
N PRO A 224 23.08 -15.15 15.38
CA PRO A 224 23.95 -14.12 14.83
C PRO A 224 25.38 -14.65 14.81
N SER A 225 25.99 -14.71 13.63
CA SER A 225 27.39 -15.13 13.49
C SER A 225 28.26 -14.21 14.33
N THR A 226 28.98 -14.78 15.30
CA THR A 226 29.99 -14.06 16.08
C THR A 226 31.15 -13.71 15.15
N SER A 227 31.03 -12.63 14.39
CA SER A 227 32.15 -12.05 13.65
C SER A 227 33.06 -11.33 14.64
N ARG A 228 33.83 -12.13 15.38
CA ARG A 228 35.09 -11.71 16.01
C ARG A 228 36.06 -12.87 15.86
N GLU A 229 36.32 -13.26 14.62
CA GLU A 229 37.56 -13.97 14.31
C GLU A 229 38.70 -13.04 14.73
N ALA A 230 39.47 -13.54 15.68
CA ALA A 230 40.63 -12.88 16.24
C ALA A 230 41.57 -12.46 15.11
N ALA A 231 41.82 -11.15 15.02
CA ALA A 231 43.06 -10.66 14.45
C ALA A 231 44.20 -11.35 15.21
N SER A 232 44.77 -12.39 14.61
CA SER A 232 45.94 -13.07 15.13
C SER A 232 47.08 -12.05 15.19
N PRO A 233 47.80 -11.92 16.32
CA PRO A 233 48.97 -11.05 16.35
C PRO A 233 50.08 -11.73 15.54
N SER A 234 50.56 -11.07 14.49
CA SER A 234 51.81 -11.46 13.85
C SER A 234 52.93 -11.31 14.88
N ARG A 235 53.45 -12.44 15.38
CA ARG A 235 54.71 -12.46 16.12
C ARG A 235 55.83 -12.03 15.17
N GLY A 236 56.55 -10.97 15.55
CA GLY A 236 57.91 -10.71 15.08
C GLY A 236 58.92 -11.61 15.78
#